data_AF-A0A6G3X0X8-F1
#
_entry.id   AF-A0A6G3X0X8-F1
#
_cell.length_a   1.000
_cell.length_b   1.000
_cell.length_c   1.000
_cell.angle_alpha   90.00
_cell.angle_beta   90.00
_cell.angle_gamma   90.00
#
_symmetry.space_group_name_H-M   'P 1'
#
loop_
_entity.id
_entity.type
_entity.pdbx_description
1 polymer ?
#
loop_
_entity_poly.entity_id
_entity_poly.type
_entity_poly.pdbx_seq_one_letter_code
_entity_poly.pdbx_strand_id
1 'polypeptide(L)' 'FAHQDVPFELLVERLNPERSLSRHPLFQVLLNFENTPASDPDLPGLSTRSHPVDTEVAKFDLSFSLGDRYDDED' A
#
# COMPACT_ATOMS: atom_id res chain seq x y z
N PHE A 1 3.81 -16.70 10.19
CA PHE A 1 4.26 -16.46 8.81
C PHE A 1 4.84 -17.74 8.24
N ALA A 2 4.65 -18.05 6.94
CA ALA A 2 5.21 -19.29 6.37
C ALA A 2 5.50 -19.26 4.84
N HIS A 3 4.83 -18.41 4.06
CA HIS A 3 4.87 -18.48 2.59
C HIS A 3 4.96 -17.10 1.91
N GLN A 4 5.75 -16.19 2.46
CA GLN A 4 5.86 -14.79 2.00
C GLN A 4 6.60 -14.69 0.66
N ASP A 5 7.43 -15.68 0.40
CA ASP A 5 8.39 -15.75 -0.69
C ASP A 5 7.72 -16.09 -2.03
N VAL A 6 6.42 -16.42 -2.00
CA VAL A 6 5.64 -16.72 -3.20
C VAL A 6 5.13 -15.42 -3.82
N PRO A 7 5.51 -15.09 -5.08
CA PRO A 7 4.98 -13.92 -5.76
C PRO A 7 3.47 -14.03 -5.98
N PHE A 8 2.75 -12.92 -5.81
CA PHE A 8 1.31 -12.87 -6.03
C PHE A 8 0.94 -13.25 -7.47
N GLU A 9 1.73 -12.77 -8.44
CA GLU A 9 1.53 -13.00 -9.88
C GLU A 9 1.58 -14.50 -10.20
N LEU A 10 2.48 -15.24 -9.54
CA LEU A 10 2.59 -16.69 -9.71
C LEU A 10 1.35 -17.42 -9.17
N LEU A 11 0.76 -16.94 -8.08
CA LEU A 11 -0.50 -17.50 -7.55
C LEU A 11 -1.66 -17.27 -8.53
N VAL A 12 -1.77 -16.08 -9.11
CA VAL A 12 -2.79 -15.77 -10.13
C VAL A 12 -2.63 -16.68 -11.34
N GLU A 13 -1.40 -16.88 -11.82
CA GLU A 13 -1.11 -17.76 -12.95
C GLU A 13 -1.53 -19.22 -12.66
N ARG A 14 -1.17 -19.74 -11.49
CA ARG A 14 -1.43 -21.15 -11.13
C ARG A 14 -2.90 -21.43 -10.83
N LEU A 15 -3.60 -20.49 -10.20
CA LEU A 15 -5.03 -20.64 -9.88
C LEU A 15 -5.93 -20.33 -11.07
N ASN A 16 -5.44 -19.56 -12.05
CA ASN A 16 -6.14 -19.17 -13.26
C ASN A 16 -7.63 -18.80 -13.03
N PRO A 17 -7.92 -17.83 -12.14
CA PRO A 17 -9.29 -17.42 -11.88
C PRO A 17 -9.93 -16.82 -13.14
N GLU A 18 -11.26 -16.76 -13.17
CA GLU A 18 -11.98 -16.08 -14.23
C GLU A 18 -11.49 -14.63 -14.36
N ARG A 19 -11.06 -14.25 -15.56
CA ARG A 19 -10.50 -12.92 -15.81
C ARG A 19 -11.62 -11.89 -15.85
N SER A 20 -11.39 -10.76 -15.18
CA SER A 20 -12.24 -9.58 -15.23
C SER A 20 -11.40 -8.34 -15.51
N LEU A 21 -11.92 -7.41 -16.31
CA LEU A 21 -11.33 -6.08 -16.52
C LEU A 21 -11.76 -5.07 -15.43
N SER A 22 -12.76 -5.42 -14.62
CA SER A 22 -13.34 -4.55 -13.59
C SER A 22 -13.01 -4.99 -12.17
N ARG A 23 -12.26 -6.07 -11.98
CA ARG A 23 -11.93 -6.61 -10.65
C ARG A 23 -10.49 -7.06 -10.57
N HIS A 24 -9.85 -6.75 -9.46
CA HIS A 24 -8.54 -7.30 -9.13
C HIS A 24 -8.65 -8.80 -8.83
N PRO A 25 -7.70 -9.64 -9.30
CA PRO A 25 -7.74 -11.08 -9.05
C PRO A 25 -7.56 -11.41 -7.56
N LEU A 26 -8.20 -12.50 -7.12
CA LEU A 26 -8.12 -13.11 -5.78
C LEU A 26 -8.65 -12.28 -4.60
N PHE A 27 -8.56 -10.95 -4.63
CA PHE A 27 -9.07 -10.05 -3.58
C PHE A 27 -9.46 -8.69 -4.17
N GLN A 28 -10.32 -7.97 -3.46
CA GLN A 28 -10.85 -6.66 -3.90
C GLN A 28 -10.62 -5.54 -2.86
N VAL A 29 -10.30 -5.90 -1.62
CA VAL A 29 -10.06 -4.97 -0.52
C VAL A 29 -8.64 -5.15 -0.01
N LEU A 30 -7.85 -4.08 -0.04
CA LEU A 30 -6.50 -4.05 0.53
C LEU A 30 -6.51 -3.37 1.90
N LEU A 31 -5.75 -3.93 2.83
CA LEU A 31 -5.43 -3.32 4.12
C LEU A 31 -3.92 -3.22 4.26
N ASN A 32 -3.42 -1.98 4.33
CA ASN A 32 -2.04 -1.67 4.62
C ASN A 32 -1.93 -1.11 6.04
N PHE A 33 -0.97 -1.60 6.80
CA PHE A 33 -0.65 -1.10 8.12
C PHE A 33 0.83 -0.71 8.16
N GLU A 34 1.08 0.58 8.34
CA GLU A 34 2.40 1.19 8.33
C GLU A 34 2.81 1.59 9.75
N ASN A 35 3.69 0.80 10.35
CA ASN A 35 4.19 1.03 11.72
C ASN A 35 5.46 1.88 11.76
N THR A 36 5.81 2.51 10.65
CA THR A 36 6.99 3.37 10.57
C THR A 36 6.53 4.82 10.69
N PRO A 37 7.11 5.62 11.59
CA PRO A 37 6.75 7.02 11.70
C PRO A 37 7.01 7.73 10.37
N ALA A 38 6.01 8.48 9.90
CA ALA A 38 6.15 9.32 8.73
C ALA A 38 7.21 10.39 9.02
N SER A 39 8.25 10.46 8.20
CA SER A 39 9.31 11.46 8.33
C SER A 39 9.47 12.18 6.99
N ASP A 40 9.59 13.51 7.07
CA ASP A 40 9.88 14.31 5.89
C ASP A 40 11.31 14.03 5.41
N PRO A 41 11.56 13.98 4.09
CA PRO A 41 12.89 13.70 3.56
C PRO A 41 13.93 14.71 4.07
N ASP A 42 15.04 14.23 4.64
CA ASP A 42 16.14 15.09 5.05
C ASP A 42 17.00 15.49 3.84
N LEU A 43 16.92 16.76 3.46
CA LEU A 43 17.70 17.34 2.37
C LEU A 43 18.55 18.50 2.93
N PRO A 44 19.88 18.42 2.86
CA PRO A 44 20.76 19.41 3.46
C PRO A 44 20.45 20.85 3.03
N GLY A 45 20.21 21.72 4.01
CA GLY A 45 19.94 23.14 3.80
C GLY A 45 18.53 23.47 3.31
N LEU A 46 17.61 22.50 3.30
CA LEU A 46 16.22 22.70 2.90
C LEU A 46 15.26 22.31 4.01
N SER A 47 14.18 23.09 4.17
CA SER A 47 13.01 22.67 4.93
C SER A 47 12.08 21.93 3.97
N THR A 48 11.82 20.67 4.26
CA THR A 48 10.98 19.80 3.44
C THR A 48 9.66 19.52 4.13
N ARG A 49 8.63 19.20 3.34
CA ARG A 49 7.36 18.67 3.80
C ARG A 49 6.76 17.79 2.73
N SER A 50 6.24 16.65 3.14
CA SER A 50 5.49 15.74 2.30
C SER A 50 4.19 16.40 1.86
N HIS A 51 3.98 16.48 0.54
CA HIS A 51 2.73 16.94 -0.04
C HIS A 51 1.95 15.72 -0.58
N PRO A 52 0.69 15.52 -0.16
CA PRO A 52 -0.10 14.42 -0.69
C PRO A 52 -0.35 14.61 -2.18
N VAL A 53 -0.19 13.53 -2.95
CA VAL A 53 -0.50 13.50 -4.39
C VAL A 53 -1.69 12.57 -4.58
N ASP A 54 -2.77 13.10 -5.14
CA ASP A 54 -3.88 12.28 -5.59
C ASP A 54 -3.55 11.68 -6.95
N THR A 55 -3.64 10.36 -7.06
CA THR A 55 -3.37 9.64 -8.31
C THR A 55 -4.63 9.47 -9.17
N GLU A 56 -5.81 9.84 -8.65
CA GLU A 56 -7.13 9.74 -9.29
C GLU A 56 -7.51 8.33 -9.80
N VAL A 57 -6.71 7.30 -9.48
CA VAL A 57 -6.89 5.93 -9.96
C VAL A 57 -6.94 4.97 -8.78
N ALA A 58 -8.04 4.25 -8.65
CA ALA A 58 -8.19 3.15 -7.71
C ALA A 58 -7.78 1.83 -8.38
N LYS A 59 -6.74 1.15 -7.84
CA LYS A 59 -6.31 -0.18 -8.31
C LYS A 59 -7.19 -1.33 -7.79
N PHE A 60 -7.87 -1.09 -6.68
CA PHE A 60 -8.73 -2.03 -5.98
C PHE A 60 -10.08 -1.37 -5.69
N ASP A 61 -11.13 -2.16 -5.45
CA ASP A 61 -12.45 -1.63 -5.10
C ASP A 61 -12.37 -0.78 -3.81
N LEU A 62 -11.58 -1.22 -2.82
CA LEU A 62 -11.28 -0.47 -1.60
C LEU A 62 -9.82 -0.67 -1.17
N SER A 63 -9.22 0.37 -0.61
CA SER A 63 -7.89 0.33 0.00
C SER A 63 -7.88 1.14 1.28
N PHE A 64 -7.54 0.49 2.38
CA PHE A 64 -7.37 1.12 3.69
C PHE A 64 -5.88 1.17 4.01
N SER A 65 -5.35 2.36 4.24
CA SER A 65 -4.00 2.55 4.79
C SER A 65 -4.14 3.11 6.20
N LEU A 66 -3.58 2.40 7.17
CA LEU A 66 -3.52 2.82 8.57
C LEU A 66 -2.05 3.01 8.92
N GLY A 67 -1.75 4.07 9.65
CA GLY A 67 -0.42 4.29 10.21
C GLY A 67 -0.52 4.87 11.60
N ASP A 68 0.46 4.57 12.42
CA ASP A 68 0.57 5.20 13.74
C ASP A 68 0.99 6.66 13.56
N ARG A 69 0.29 7.56 14.27
CA ARG A 69 0.77 8.92 14.51
C ARG A 69 1.30 8.94 15.92
N TYR A 70 2.61 8.87 16.06
CA TYR A 70 3.25 9.27 17.30
C TYR A 70 3.27 10.80 17.29
N ASP A 71 2.47 11.44 18.14
CA ASP A 71 2.67 12.86 18.43
C ASP A 71 4.00 12.97 19.18
N ASP A 72 4.87 13.91 18.80
CA ASP A 72 6.17 14.17 19.44
C ASP A 72 6.03 14.79 20.86
N GLU A 73 4.95 14.49 21.59
CA GLU A 73 4.73 14.89 22.99
C GLU A 73 5.08 13.74 23.94
N ASP A 74 6.37 13.47 24.11
CA ASP A 74 6.95 12.82 25.31
C ASP A 74 8.26 13.51 25.71
#